data_AF-A0A4R4EGX9-F1
#
_entry.id   AF-A0A4R4EGX9-F1
#
_cell.length_a   1.000
_cell.length_b   1.000
_cell.length_c   1.000
_cell.angle_alpha   90.00
_cell.angle_beta   90.00
_cell.angle_gamma   90.00
#
_symmetry.space_group_name_H-M   'P 1'
#
loop_
_entity.id
_entity.type
_entity.pdbx_description
1 polymer ?
#
loop_
_entity_poly.entity_id
_entity_poly.type
_entity_poly.pdbx_seq_one_letter_code
_entity_poly.pdbx_strand_id
1 'polypeptide(L)' 'MAASREVVEQDYVIEQVRQLYQCTVLWCEGRPCLEYDSIEELDKISDYVKTRFDKDLLDVFFVAVESIPQE' A
#
# COMPACT_ATOMS: atom_id res chain seq x y z
N MET A 1 -23.06 8.30 -8.85
CA MET A 1 -21.61 8.42 -9.17
C MET A 1 -20.88 8.59 -7.86
N ALA A 2 -20.33 7.52 -7.28
CA ALA A 2 -19.65 7.55 -5.98
C ALA A 2 -18.24 6.92 -5.99
N ALA A 3 -17.87 6.19 -7.05
CA ALA A 3 -16.58 5.51 -7.15
C ALA A 3 -15.37 6.45 -7.28
N SER A 4 -15.57 7.71 -7.70
CA SER A 4 -14.45 8.62 -7.99
C SER A 4 -13.76 9.18 -6.75
N ARG A 5 -14.42 9.17 -5.60
CA ARG A 5 -13.87 9.80 -4.37
C ARG A 5 -12.96 8.83 -3.62
N GLU A 6 -13.39 7.58 -3.51
CA GLU A 6 -12.63 6.50 -2.87
C GLU A 6 -11.34 6.17 -3.65
N VAL A 7 -11.40 6.19 -4.99
CA VAL A 7 -10.22 5.97 -5.85
C VAL A 7 -9.17 7.07 -5.68
N VAL A 8 -9.60 8.33 -5.54
CA VAL A 8 -8.68 9.46 -5.33
C VAL A 8 -8.00 9.37 -3.96
N GLU A 9 -8.70 8.88 -2.94
CA GLU A 9 -8.11 8.67 -1.62
C GLU A 9 -7.13 7.49 -1.60
N GLN A 10 -7.45 6.38 -2.27
CA GLN A 10 -6.56 5.23 -2.36
C GLN A 10 -5.25 5.59 -3.06
N ASP A 11 -5.33 6.26 -4.21
CA ASP A 11 -4.16 6.72 -4.97
C ASP A 11 -3.28 7.67 -4.14
N TYR A 12 -3.92 8.56 -3.36
CA TYR A 12 -3.21 9.45 -2.43
C TYR A 12 -2.48 8.70 -1.32
N VAL A 13 -3.11 7.70 -0.68
CA VAL A 13 -2.45 6.90 0.36
C VAL A 13 -1.28 6.11 -0.23
N ILE A 14 -1.44 5.55 -1.43
CA ILE A 14 -0.38 4.82 -2.15
C ILE A 14 0.83 5.72 -2.39
N GLU A 15 0.60 6.93 -2.91
CA GLU A 15 1.67 7.90 -3.14
C GLU A 15 2.36 8.32 -1.83
N GLN A 16 1.60 8.52 -0.74
CA GLN A 16 2.19 8.83 0.57
C GLN A 16 3.07 7.69 1.09
N VAL A 17 2.60 6.44 0.99
CA VAL A 17 3.35 5.25 1.41
C VAL A 17 4.64 5.12 0.58
N ARG A 18 4.58 5.28 -0.74
CA ARG A 18 5.76 5.25 -1.63
C ARG A 18 6.78 6.35 -1.36
N GLN A 19 6.33 7.51 -0.85
CA GLN A 19 7.24 8.61 -0.50
C GLN A 19 7.92 8.42 0.85
N LEU A 20 7.28 7.70 1.78
CA LEU A 20 7.75 7.55 3.16
C LEU A 20 8.52 6.25 3.39
N TYR A 21 8.23 5.20 2.63
CA TYR A 21 8.79 3.87 2.77
C TYR A 21 9.49 3.43 1.49
N GLN A 22 10.54 2.61 1.60
CA GLN A 22 11.25 2.05 0.44
C GLN A 22 10.52 0.83 -0.13
N CYS A 23 9.19 0.89 -0.19
CA CYS A 23 8.35 -0.16 -0.73
C CYS A 23 8.05 0.04 -2.22
N THR A 24 7.88 -1.05 -2.94
CA THR A 24 7.43 -1.02 -4.33
C THR A 24 5.91 -1.22 -4.37
N VAL A 25 5.21 -0.49 -5.24
CA VAL A 25 3.78 -0.73 -5.47
C VAL A 25 3.61 -1.29 -6.86
N LEU A 26 3.19 -2.56 -6.91
CA LEU A 26 2.89 -3.28 -8.14
C LEU A 26 1.40 -3.16 -8.46
N TRP A 27 1.05 -3.33 -9.73
CA TRP A 27 -0.33 -3.32 -10.18
C TRP A 27 -0.68 -4.68 -10.77
N CYS A 28 -1.48 -5.47 -10.06
CA CYS A 28 -2.01 -6.75 -10.53
C CYS A 28 -3.50 -6.63 -10.81
N GLU A 29 -3.92 -6.93 -12.05
CA GLU A 29 -5.33 -6.84 -12.47
C GLU A 29 -6.00 -5.48 -12.20
N GLY A 30 -5.24 -4.40 -12.28
CA GLY A 30 -5.72 -3.04 -11.98
C GLY A 30 -5.90 -2.76 -10.49
N ARG A 31 -5.36 -3.62 -9.61
CA ARG A 31 -5.36 -3.43 -8.17
C ARG A 31 -3.94 -3.21 -7.65
N PRO A 32 -3.74 -2.24 -6.73
CA PRO A 32 -2.42 -1.96 -6.17
C PRO A 32 -2.01 -3.05 -5.18
N CYS A 33 -0.79 -3.54 -5.29
CA CYS A 33 -0.20 -4.55 -4.43
C CYS A 33 1.06 -3.95 -3.80
N LEU A 34 1.18 -4.05 -2.49
CA LEU A 34 2.36 -3.57 -1.78
C LEU A 34 3.43 -4.66 -1.83
N GLU A 35 4.60 -4.33 -2.33
CA GLU A 35 5.78 -5.18 -2.22
C GLU A 35 6.69 -4.59 -1.13
N TYR A 36 6.99 -5.42 -0.13
CA TYR A 36 7.79 -5.04 1.04
C TYR A 36 9.02 -5.94 1.15
N ASP A 37 10.14 -5.38 1.60
CA ASP A 37 11.40 -6.12 1.73
C ASP A 37 11.54 -6.84 3.09
N SER A 38 10.85 -6.35 4.11
CA SER A 38 10.91 -6.89 5.47
C SER A 38 9.60 -6.72 6.22
N ILE A 39 9.28 -7.68 7.11
CA ILE A 39 8.06 -7.63 7.94
C ILE A 39 7.99 -6.36 8.78
N GLU A 40 9.13 -5.85 9.25
CA GLU A 40 9.21 -4.59 9.99
C GLU A 40 8.75 -3.38 9.17
N GLU A 41 9.01 -3.40 7.85
CA GLU A 41 8.53 -2.34 6.96
C GLU A 41 7.02 -2.46 6.75
N LEU A 42 6.53 -3.68 6.50
CA LEU A 42 5.10 -3.96 6.38
C LEU A 42 4.32 -3.50 7.61
N ASP A 43 4.82 -3.80 8.81
CA ASP A 43 4.19 -3.40 10.08
C ASP A 43 4.12 -1.88 10.21
N LYS A 44 5.22 -1.17 9.89
CA LYS A 44 5.24 0.30 9.91
C LYS A 44 4.30 0.94 8.90
N ILE A 45 4.20 0.37 7.70
CA ILE A 45 3.27 0.86 6.66
C ILE A 45 1.83 0.63 7.12
N SER A 46 1.53 -0.55 7.66
CA SER A 46 0.21 -0.91 8.18
C SER A 46 -0.22 0.04 9.31
N ASP A 47 0.65 0.28 10.29
CA ASP A 47 0.39 1.21 11.39
C ASP A 47 0.21 2.65 10.90
N TYR A 48 1.02 3.08 9.92
CA TYR A 48 0.91 4.41 9.33
C TYR A 48 -0.43 4.61 8.61
N VAL A 49 -0.84 3.65 7.77
CA VAL A 49 -2.11 3.72 7.04
C VAL A 49 -3.28 3.79 8.03
N LYS A 50 -3.22 2.97 9.08
CA LYS A 50 -4.24 2.95 10.14
C LYS A 50 -4.28 4.25 10.93
N THR A 51 -3.14 4.72 11.41
CA THR A 51 -3.07 5.91 12.28
C THR A 51 -3.36 7.21 11.52
N ARG A 52 -2.97 7.31 10.24
CA ARG A 52 -3.17 8.53 9.45
C ARG A 52 -4.48 8.59 8.71
N PHE A 53 -4.97 7.45 8.22
CA PHE A 53 -6.12 7.39 7.33
C PHE A 53 -7.29 6.59 7.90
N ASP A 54 -7.14 5.99 9.09
CA ASP A 54 -8.16 5.13 9.72
C ASP A 54 -8.61 3.99 8.78
N LYS A 55 -7.66 3.45 8.00
CA LYS A 55 -7.87 2.36 7.05
C LYS A 55 -6.96 1.19 7.37
N ASP A 56 -7.40 -0.02 7.07
CA ASP A 56 -6.49 -1.17 7.09
C ASP A 56 -5.66 -1.20 5.80
N LEU A 57 -4.48 -1.82 5.89
CA LEU A 57 -3.58 -1.94 4.74
C LEU A 57 -4.27 -2.60 3.55
N LEU A 58 -5.13 -3.59 3.81
CA LEU A 58 -5.84 -4.35 2.78
C LEU A 58 -7.05 -3.61 2.16
N ASP A 59 -7.50 -2.50 2.77
CA ASP A 59 -8.46 -1.60 2.15
C ASP A 59 -7.78 -0.70 1.10
N VAL A 60 -6.47 -0.49 1.23
CA VAL A 60 -5.67 0.34 0.32
C VAL A 60 -4.93 -0.50 -0.71
N PHE A 61 -4.37 -1.63 -0.31
CA PHE A 61 -3.64 -2.56 -1.18
C PHE A 61 -4.38 -3.89 -1.25
N PHE A 62 -4.52 -4.45 -2.43
CA PHE A 62 -5.18 -5.74 -2.60
C PHE A 62 -4.43 -6.89 -1.89
N VAL A 63 -3.10 -6.84 -1.90
CA VAL A 63 -2.25 -7.80 -1.21
C VAL A 63 -0.90 -7.17 -0.89
N ALA A 64 -0.27 -7.64 0.19
CA ALA A 64 1.12 -7.38 0.51
C ALA A 64 1.97 -8.60 0.16
N VAL A 65 2.97 -8.41 -0.69
CA VAL A 65 3.86 -9.45 -1.23
C VAL A 65 5.27 -9.19 -0.71
N GLU A 66 5.93 -10.24 -0.23
CA GLU A 66 7.35 -10.14 0.15
C GLU A 66 8.21 -10.04 -1.11
N SER A 67 9.11 -9.07 -1.14
CA SER A 67 10.10 -8.91 -2.20
C SER A 67 11.03 -10.12 -2.19
N ILE A 68 11.07 -10.88 -3.28
CA ILE A 68 11.99 -12.01 -3.43
C ILE A 68 13.28 -11.45 -4.04
N PRO A 69 14.43 -11.48 -3.33
CA PRO A 69 15.70 -11.10 -3.93
C PRO A 69 16.00 -12.06 -5.08
N GLN A 70 16.21 -11.49 -6.27
CA GLN A 70 16.55 -12.26 -7.46
C GLN A 70 17.96 -12.86 -7.27
N GLU A 71 18.07 -14.20 -7.30
CA GLU A 71 19.34 -14.94 -7.17
C GLU A 71 20.39 -14.58 -8.22
#